data_AF-A0A9P9LFL2-F1
#
_entry.id   AF-A0A9P9LFL2-F1
#
_cell.length_a   1.000
_cell.length_b   1.000
_cell.length_c   1.000
_cell.angle_alpha   90.00
_cell.angle_beta   90.00
_cell.angle_gamma   90.00
#
_symmetry.space_group_name_H-M   'P 1'
#
loop_
_entity.id
_entity.type
_entity.pdbx_description
1 polymer ?
#
loop_
_entity_poly.entity_id
_entity_poly.type
_entity_poly.pdbx_seq_one_letter_code
_entity_poly.pdbx_strand_id
1 'polypeptide(L)'
;MHNLAQLNGAALRVFGFDFNAARRDRRGDRACLSNWKNGHLCPETGAPAQRPVMRYDGPWFSTAIQAGTTMNKIVDNNVNGQVVPSNIRYTCEEFPARSFIEGGVGLTGASAASTRCVGMSCAPAGTVPIVKSEQNWQGFAHQNLRNELEAVVTDAQWGFPAFDNTNDVVLFQWATITSVNGVAAKVSIYYLFEL
;
A
#
# COMPACT_ATOMS: atom_id res chain seq x y z
N MET A 1 -2.29 -25.34 12.20
CA MET A 1 -2.18 -24.43 13.36
C MET A 1 -0.86 -23.67 13.25
N HIS A 2 -0.87 -22.41 12.81
CA HIS A 2 0.32 -21.56 12.90
C HIS A 2 0.32 -20.90 14.27
N ASN A 3 1.35 -21.21 15.05
CA ASN A 3 1.57 -20.70 16.39
C ASN A 3 1.79 -19.19 16.31
N LEU A 4 1.02 -18.38 17.06
CA LEU A 4 1.23 -16.92 17.19
C LEU A 4 2.65 -16.58 17.67
N ALA A 5 3.34 -17.54 18.29
CA ALA A 5 4.75 -17.46 18.67
C ALA A 5 5.74 -17.32 17.50
N GLN A 6 5.31 -17.45 16.23
CA GLN A 6 6.20 -17.21 15.08
C GLN A 6 6.21 -15.74 14.60
N LEU A 7 5.50 -14.85 15.29
CA LEU A 7 5.59 -13.39 15.12
C LEU A 7 6.63 -12.74 16.07
N ASN A 8 7.48 -13.54 16.74
CA ASN A 8 8.43 -13.16 17.81
C ASN A 8 9.57 -12.16 17.43
N GLY A 9 9.39 -11.36 16.38
CA GLY A 9 10.25 -10.21 16.06
C GLY A 9 9.55 -9.06 15.34
N ALA A 10 8.28 -9.21 14.95
CA ALA A 10 7.51 -8.15 14.32
C ALA A 10 6.69 -7.42 15.39
N ALA A 11 6.85 -6.10 15.50
CA ALA A 11 6.01 -5.29 16.37
C ALA A 11 4.56 -5.39 15.88
N LEU A 12 3.75 -6.20 16.55
CA LEU A 12 2.32 -6.32 16.31
C LEU A 12 1.66 -4.97 16.61
N ARG A 13 0.91 -4.44 15.66
CA ARG A 13 0.17 -3.17 15.82
C ARG A 13 -1.28 -3.39 15.49
N VAL A 14 -2.17 -2.69 16.18
CA VAL A 14 -3.59 -2.67 15.85
C VAL A 14 -3.87 -1.44 15.02
N PHE A 15 -4.61 -1.61 13.93
CA PHE A 15 -5.12 -0.54 13.09
C PHE A 15 -6.62 -0.73 12.88
N GLY A 16 -7.35 0.35 12.58
CA GLY A 16 -8.75 0.27 12.16
C GLY A 16 -8.87 0.37 10.65
N PHE A 17 -9.41 -0.66 9.98
CA PHE A 17 -9.77 -0.55 8.57
C PHE A 17 -11.05 0.27 8.43
N ASP A 18 -10.99 1.36 7.67
CA ASP A 18 -12.09 2.28 7.47
C ASP A 18 -12.89 1.95 6.20
N PHE A 19 -14.11 1.47 6.37
CA PHE A 19 -15.00 1.15 5.25
C PHE A 19 -15.59 2.38 4.56
N ASN A 20 -15.57 3.55 5.23
CA ASN A 20 -16.11 4.80 4.72
C ASN A 20 -15.13 5.51 3.79
N ALA A 21 -15.39 5.42 2.49
CA ALA A 21 -14.54 6.02 1.46
C ALA A 21 -14.37 7.54 1.63
N ALA A 22 -15.45 8.28 1.90
CA ALA A 22 -15.40 9.73 2.03
C ALA A 22 -14.61 10.20 3.27
N ARG A 23 -14.70 9.46 4.38
CA ARG A 23 -13.96 9.73 5.61
C ARG A 23 -12.47 9.41 5.42
N ARG A 24 -12.18 8.25 4.83
CA ARG A 24 -10.84 7.86 4.39
C ARG A 24 -10.22 8.91 3.49
N ASP A 25 -10.95 9.38 2.47
CA ASP A 25 -10.39 10.26 1.46
C ASP A 25 -10.05 11.63 2.04
N ARG A 26 -10.94 12.20 2.85
CA ARG A 26 -10.68 13.44 3.59
C ARG A 26 -9.46 13.36 4.51
N ARG A 27 -9.16 12.18 5.08
CA ARG A 27 -7.94 12.00 5.88
C ARG A 27 -6.71 11.83 5.00
N GLY A 28 -6.74 10.91 4.05
CA GLY A 28 -5.58 10.61 3.20
C GLY A 28 -5.13 11.80 2.35
N ASP A 29 -6.06 12.68 1.97
CA ASP A 29 -5.71 13.93 1.29
C ASP A 29 -4.82 14.83 2.16
N ARG A 30 -4.78 14.69 3.49
CA ARG A 30 -3.87 15.48 4.34
C ARG A 30 -2.39 15.11 4.19
N ALA A 31 -2.10 13.87 3.82
CA ALA A 31 -0.73 13.39 3.64
C ALA A 31 -0.37 13.24 2.16
N CYS A 32 -1.25 12.62 1.37
CA CYS A 32 -1.10 12.42 -0.06
C CYS A 32 -2.14 13.23 -0.86
N LEU A 33 -2.03 14.57 -0.83
CA LEU A 33 -2.86 15.46 -1.64
C LEU A 33 -2.81 15.08 -3.13
N SER A 34 -3.87 15.40 -3.88
CA SER A 34 -3.90 15.23 -5.35
C SER A 34 -2.78 15.98 -6.08
N ASN A 35 -2.26 17.05 -5.47
CA ASN A 35 -1.11 17.82 -5.92
C ASN A 35 0.17 17.52 -5.15
N TRP A 36 0.23 16.47 -4.32
CA TRP A 36 1.42 16.10 -3.52
C TRP A 36 2.68 16.06 -4.39
N LYS A 37 2.57 15.50 -5.59
CA LYS A 37 3.66 15.47 -6.59
C LYS A 37 4.19 16.83 -7.05
N ASN A 38 3.45 17.91 -6.83
CA ASN A 38 3.87 19.28 -7.16
C ASN A 38 4.67 19.91 -6.00
N GLY A 39 4.43 19.46 -4.76
CA GLY A 39 5.11 19.95 -3.56
C GLY A 39 6.17 19.00 -3.01
N HIS A 40 6.14 17.73 -3.41
CA HIS A 40 7.09 16.69 -2.99
C HIS A 40 7.96 16.26 -4.17
N LEU A 41 9.28 16.32 -3.97
CA LEU A 41 10.25 15.94 -4.98
C LEU A 41 10.46 14.43 -4.94
N CYS A 42 10.13 13.76 -6.05
CA CYS A 42 10.56 12.40 -6.31
C CYS A 42 11.71 12.39 -7.33
N PRO A 43 12.65 11.43 -7.27
CA PRO A 43 12.85 10.46 -6.18
C PRO A 43 13.27 11.12 -4.85
N GLU A 44 13.13 10.41 -3.73
CA GLU A 44 13.67 10.89 -2.44
C GLU A 44 15.19 11.12 -2.54
N THR A 45 15.64 12.35 -2.27
CA THR A 45 17.06 12.76 -2.37
C THR A 45 17.80 12.77 -1.03
N GLY A 46 17.07 12.69 0.09
CA GLY A 46 17.59 12.80 1.45
C GLY A 46 17.83 11.45 2.14
N ALA A 47 17.79 11.46 3.48
CA ALA A 47 17.81 10.26 4.31
C ALA A 47 16.40 10.01 4.91
N PRO A 48 15.72 8.89 4.59
CA PRO A 48 16.19 7.81 3.71
C PRO A 48 16.14 8.18 2.23
N ALA A 49 17.11 7.69 1.47
CA ALA A 49 17.14 7.88 0.02
C ALA A 49 16.09 7.00 -0.66
N GLN A 50 15.80 7.30 -1.93
CA GLN A 50 14.84 6.55 -2.71
C GLN A 50 15.19 5.07 -2.75
N ARG A 51 14.24 4.24 -2.32
CA ARG A 51 14.34 2.78 -2.42
C ARG A 51 14.18 2.33 -3.87
N PRO A 52 14.77 1.18 -4.25
CA PRO A 52 14.53 0.59 -5.56
C PRO A 52 13.04 0.49 -5.87
N VAL A 53 12.66 0.89 -7.08
CA VAL A 53 11.26 0.85 -7.49
C VAL A 53 10.90 -0.57 -7.88
N MET A 54 9.86 -1.13 -7.29
CA MET A 54 9.44 -2.50 -7.60
C MET A 54 8.44 -2.55 -8.76
N ARG A 55 8.72 -3.43 -9.72
CA ARG A 55 7.90 -3.78 -10.88
C ARG A 55 7.48 -5.25 -10.79
N TYR A 56 6.50 -5.66 -11.61
CA TYR A 56 6.01 -7.04 -11.67
C TYR A 56 7.10 -8.12 -11.86
N ASP A 57 8.25 -7.75 -12.42
CA ASP A 57 9.40 -8.62 -12.68
C ASP A 57 10.62 -8.30 -11.79
N GLY A 58 10.43 -7.54 -10.72
CA GLY A 58 11.46 -7.26 -9.71
C GLY A 58 11.85 -5.78 -9.59
N PRO A 59 12.97 -5.47 -8.92
CA PRO A 59 13.44 -4.09 -8.81
C PRO A 59 13.83 -3.54 -10.17
N TRP A 60 13.36 -2.33 -10.49
CA TRP A 60 13.74 -1.60 -11.68
C TRP A 60 15.16 -1.08 -11.56
N PHE A 61 15.89 -1.00 -12.69
CA PHE A 61 17.32 -0.69 -12.72
C PHE A 61 17.67 0.72 -12.24
N SER A 62 16.70 1.64 -12.22
CA SER A 62 16.92 3.06 -11.91
C SER A 62 15.76 3.64 -11.14
N THR A 63 16.07 4.67 -10.35
CA THR A 63 15.11 5.52 -9.64
C THR A 63 14.97 6.90 -10.30
N ALA A 64 15.72 7.18 -11.36
CA ALA A 64 15.72 8.48 -12.02
C ALA A 64 14.40 8.72 -12.79
N ILE A 65 13.98 9.98 -12.84
CA ILE A 65 12.87 10.41 -13.69
C ILE A 65 13.35 10.52 -15.14
N GLN A 66 12.52 10.08 -16.08
CA GLN A 66 12.72 10.24 -17.51
C GLN A 66 12.79 11.73 -17.88
N ALA A 67 13.89 12.15 -18.51
CA ALA A 67 14.01 13.53 -18.99
C ALA A 67 12.94 13.85 -20.05
N GLY A 68 12.42 15.08 -20.04
CA GLY A 68 11.48 15.58 -21.05
C GLY A 68 10.04 15.09 -20.90
N THR A 69 9.65 14.46 -19.78
CA THR A 69 8.27 14.06 -19.52
C THR A 69 7.56 15.02 -18.57
N THR A 70 6.27 15.29 -18.81
CA THR A 70 5.41 16.07 -17.90
C THR A 70 4.86 15.25 -16.74
N MET A 71 5.08 13.93 -16.76
CA MET A 71 4.77 13.03 -15.66
C MET A 71 6.07 12.60 -14.98
N ASN A 72 6.03 12.28 -13.69
CA ASN A 72 7.17 11.73 -12.94
C ASN A 72 7.45 10.26 -13.34
N LYS A 73 7.52 9.97 -14.64
CA LYS A 73 7.80 8.66 -15.20
C LYS A 73 9.24 8.28 -14.87
N ILE A 74 9.46 7.04 -14.46
CA ILE A 74 10.81 6.52 -14.22
C ILE A 74 11.46 6.16 -15.56
N VAL A 75 12.76 6.39 -15.68
CA VAL A 75 13.51 6.19 -16.92
C VAL A 75 13.33 4.80 -17.53
N ASP A 76 13.21 4.74 -18.86
CA ASP A 76 13.16 3.49 -19.61
C ASP A 76 14.55 2.82 -19.64
N ASN A 77 14.58 1.48 -19.68
CA ASN A 77 15.84 0.74 -19.75
C ASN A 77 16.28 0.61 -21.21
N ASN A 78 17.58 0.69 -21.48
CA ASN A 78 18.14 0.36 -22.79
C ASN A 78 19.00 -0.89 -22.67
N VAL A 79 18.50 -1.99 -23.23
CA VAL A 79 19.18 -3.30 -23.20
C VAL A 79 19.55 -3.65 -24.63
N ASN A 80 20.84 -3.68 -24.94
CA ASN A 80 21.37 -4.01 -26.27
C ASN A 80 20.77 -3.17 -27.41
N GLY A 81 20.53 -1.87 -27.18
CA GLY A 81 19.93 -0.97 -28.16
C GLY A 81 18.40 -1.00 -28.20
N GLN A 82 17.76 -1.92 -27.47
CA GLN A 82 16.32 -1.99 -27.36
C GLN A 82 15.83 -1.20 -26.13
N VAL A 83 14.87 -0.30 -26.36
CA VAL A 83 14.19 0.42 -25.28
C VAL A 83 13.15 -0.50 -24.66
N VAL A 84 13.30 -0.79 -23.37
CA VAL A 84 12.34 -1.48 -22.52
C VAL A 84 11.66 -0.44 -21.64
N PRO A 85 10.38 -0.11 -21.88
CA PRO A 85 9.72 0.95 -21.14
C PRO A 85 9.56 0.57 -19.67
N SER A 86 9.76 1.53 -18.76
CA SER A 86 9.50 1.33 -17.34
C SER A 86 8.02 1.10 -17.10
N ASN A 87 7.18 1.93 -17.75
CA ASN A 87 5.74 2.03 -17.54
C ASN A 87 5.36 2.26 -16.08
N ILE A 88 6.23 2.91 -15.31
CA ILE A 88 6.01 3.27 -13.91
C ILE A 88 6.27 4.76 -13.75
N ARG A 89 5.46 5.42 -12.93
CA ARG A 89 5.67 6.79 -12.45
C ARG A 89 5.71 6.83 -10.93
N TYR A 90 6.31 7.87 -10.37
CA TYR A 90 6.20 8.13 -8.95
C TYR A 90 4.80 8.60 -8.56
N THR A 91 4.37 8.15 -7.39
CA THR A 91 3.22 8.65 -6.64
C THR A 91 3.55 8.69 -5.14
N CYS A 92 2.63 9.25 -4.35
CA CYS A 92 2.67 9.22 -2.90
C CYS A 92 2.26 7.85 -2.37
N GLU A 93 3.04 7.30 -1.45
CA GLU A 93 2.61 6.27 -0.50
C GLU A 93 2.52 6.90 0.88
N GLU A 94 1.47 6.57 1.63
CA GLU A 94 1.37 6.94 3.04
C GLU A 94 1.36 5.71 3.96
N PHE A 95 2.01 5.85 5.12
CA PHE A 95 1.84 4.92 6.23
C PHE A 95 1.63 5.69 7.55
N PRO A 96 0.60 5.36 8.35
CA PRO A 96 -0.44 4.34 8.13
C PRO A 96 -1.24 4.57 6.84
N ALA A 97 -1.70 3.49 6.21
CA ALA A 97 -2.30 3.55 4.87
C ALA A 97 -3.62 4.32 4.88
N ARG A 98 -3.99 4.90 3.73
CA ARG A 98 -5.27 5.62 3.53
C ARG A 98 -6.48 4.83 4.03
N SER A 99 -6.50 3.53 3.73
CA SER A 99 -7.57 2.62 4.14
C SER A 99 -7.72 2.43 5.65
N PHE A 100 -6.78 2.94 6.46
CA PHE A 100 -6.83 2.85 7.90
C PHE A 100 -7.41 4.15 8.51
N ILE A 101 -7.96 4.08 9.71
CA ILE A 101 -8.44 5.27 10.45
C ILE A 101 -7.29 6.21 10.82
N GLU A 102 -6.09 5.65 10.99
CA GLU A 102 -4.83 6.35 11.26
C GLU A 102 -4.21 6.95 9.98
N GLY A 103 -4.73 6.60 8.80
CA GLY A 103 -4.29 7.17 7.52
C GLY A 103 -4.42 8.69 7.52
N GLY A 104 -3.48 9.39 6.87
CA GLY A 104 -3.39 10.85 6.84
C GLY A 104 -2.98 11.55 8.14
N VAL A 105 -3.25 10.97 9.31
CA VAL A 105 -3.08 11.61 10.64
C VAL A 105 -2.10 10.89 11.57
N GLY A 106 -1.41 9.86 11.07
CA GLY A 106 -0.40 9.12 11.80
C GLY A 106 -0.94 8.24 12.93
N LEU A 107 -0.04 7.52 13.61
CA LEU A 107 -0.39 6.53 14.62
C LEU A 107 -1.07 7.11 15.87
N THR A 108 -0.78 8.37 16.20
CA THR A 108 -1.28 9.04 17.41
C THR A 108 -2.36 10.07 17.11
N GLY A 109 -2.68 10.33 15.83
CA GLY A 109 -3.52 11.46 15.42
C GLY A 109 -2.86 12.84 15.56
N ALA A 110 -1.69 12.93 16.20
CA ALA A 110 -1.01 14.19 16.51
C ALA A 110 0.02 14.62 15.45
N SER A 111 0.35 13.76 14.49
CA SER A 111 1.34 14.02 13.44
C SER A 111 0.86 13.45 12.13
N ALA A 112 1.04 14.14 11.00
CA ALA A 112 0.66 13.61 9.69
C ALA A 112 1.24 12.20 9.44
N ALA A 113 0.52 11.41 8.63
CA ALA A 113 1.05 10.12 8.18
C ALA A 113 2.39 10.32 7.46
N SER A 114 3.31 9.38 7.66
CA SER A 114 4.58 9.40 6.93
C SER A 114 4.30 9.16 5.45
N THR A 115 4.99 9.90 4.58
CA THR A 115 4.86 9.73 3.12
C THR A 115 6.20 9.41 2.49
N ARG A 116 6.16 8.75 1.33
CA ARG A 116 7.34 8.55 0.47
C ARG A 116 6.95 8.40 -1.00
N CYS A 117 7.92 8.59 -1.87
CA CYS A 117 7.82 8.24 -3.28
C CYS A 117 7.80 6.71 -3.49
N VAL A 118 6.83 6.26 -4.29
CA VAL A 118 6.67 4.86 -4.69
C VAL A 118 6.28 4.74 -6.16
N GLY A 119 6.58 3.61 -6.78
CA GLY A 119 6.16 3.31 -8.15
C GLY A 119 4.68 2.96 -8.26
N MET A 120 4.01 3.60 -9.21
CA MET A 120 2.67 3.24 -9.70
C MET A 120 2.73 2.99 -11.20
N SER A 121 2.08 1.92 -11.68
CA SER A 121 1.97 1.65 -13.12
C SER A 121 1.28 2.81 -13.84
N CYS A 122 1.87 3.24 -14.94
CA CYS A 122 1.30 4.17 -15.90
C CYS A 122 1.32 3.61 -17.32
N ALA A 123 1.35 2.27 -17.43
CA ALA A 123 1.22 1.58 -18.71
C ALA A 123 -0.13 1.94 -19.37
N PRO A 124 -0.18 2.13 -20.70
CA PRO A 124 -1.44 2.20 -21.43
C PRO A 124 -2.31 0.96 -21.20
N ALA A 125 -3.64 1.13 -21.25
CA ALA A 125 -4.56 0.01 -21.20
C ALA A 125 -4.25 -1.02 -22.30
N GLY A 126 -4.28 -2.30 -21.97
CA GLY A 126 -3.96 -3.39 -22.90
C GLY A 126 -2.45 -3.66 -23.09
N THR A 127 -1.56 -2.99 -22.36
CA THR A 127 -0.12 -3.31 -22.40
C THR A 127 0.13 -4.75 -21.94
N VAL A 128 0.92 -5.50 -22.73
CA VAL A 128 1.33 -6.88 -22.45
C VAL A 128 2.87 -6.95 -22.37
N PRO A 129 3.45 -7.53 -21.31
CA PRO A 129 2.78 -8.01 -20.10
C PRO A 129 2.16 -6.86 -19.28
N ILE A 130 1.16 -7.20 -18.45
CA ILE A 130 0.53 -6.23 -17.56
C ILE A 130 1.58 -5.73 -16.56
N VAL A 131 1.89 -4.43 -16.62
CA VAL A 131 2.85 -3.82 -15.71
C VAL A 131 2.17 -3.55 -14.38
N LYS A 132 2.55 -4.31 -13.35
CA LYS A 132 2.25 -4.04 -11.95
C LYS A 132 3.46 -3.39 -11.28
N SER A 133 3.19 -2.66 -10.21
CA SER A 133 4.19 -1.98 -9.39
C SER A 133 3.81 -2.07 -7.92
N GLU A 134 4.67 -1.57 -7.04
CA GLU A 134 4.46 -1.56 -5.59
C GLU A 134 3.05 -1.08 -5.18
N GLN A 135 2.59 0.06 -5.72
CA GLN A 135 1.24 0.57 -5.41
C GLN A 135 0.11 -0.33 -5.90
N ASN A 136 0.28 -1.03 -7.02
CA ASN A 136 -0.73 -1.96 -7.50
C ASN A 136 -0.87 -3.16 -6.55
N TRP A 137 0.24 -3.65 -6.00
CA TRP A 137 0.22 -4.73 -5.01
C TRP A 137 -0.37 -4.29 -3.68
N GLN A 138 -0.03 -3.08 -3.22
CA GLN A 138 -0.62 -2.50 -2.02
C GLN A 138 -2.14 -2.34 -2.17
N GLY A 139 -2.62 -1.76 -3.28
CA GLY A 139 -4.05 -1.64 -3.56
C GLY A 139 -4.76 -2.99 -3.58
N PHE A 140 -4.17 -4.01 -4.20
CA PHE A 140 -4.71 -5.38 -4.19
C PHE A 140 -4.75 -5.98 -2.78
N ALA A 141 -3.68 -5.81 -1.99
CA ALA A 141 -3.63 -6.27 -0.61
C ALA A 141 -4.71 -5.63 0.26
N HIS A 142 -4.93 -4.31 0.11
CA HIS A 142 -5.98 -3.60 0.84
C HIS A 142 -7.39 -4.01 0.42
N GLN A 143 -7.61 -4.33 -0.86
CA GLN A 143 -8.89 -4.88 -1.31
C GLN A 143 -9.14 -6.26 -0.71
N ASN A 144 -8.14 -7.13 -0.67
CA ASN A 144 -8.28 -8.46 -0.04
C ASN A 144 -8.53 -8.31 1.46
N LEU A 145 -7.79 -7.43 2.15
CA LEU A 145 -8.04 -7.14 3.56
C LEU A 145 -9.48 -6.68 3.80
N ARG A 146 -10.00 -5.76 2.97
CA ARG A 146 -11.41 -5.34 3.06
C ARG A 146 -12.37 -6.53 2.99
N ASN A 147 -12.20 -7.36 1.97
CA ASN A 147 -13.09 -8.49 1.71
C ASN A 147 -13.05 -9.50 2.87
N GLU A 148 -11.87 -9.80 3.40
CA GLU A 148 -11.71 -10.73 4.52
C GLU A 148 -12.31 -10.17 5.82
N LEU A 149 -12.08 -8.88 6.11
CA LEU A 149 -12.68 -8.24 7.29
C LEU A 149 -14.21 -8.20 7.19
N GLU A 150 -14.74 -7.86 6.02
CA GLU A 150 -16.18 -7.87 5.76
C GLU A 150 -16.78 -9.27 5.92
N ALA A 151 -16.13 -10.29 5.37
CA ALA A 151 -16.57 -11.68 5.52
C ALA A 151 -16.61 -12.11 7.00
N VAL A 152 -15.57 -11.79 7.78
CA VAL A 152 -15.51 -12.14 9.21
C VAL A 152 -16.60 -11.45 10.03
N VAL A 153 -16.82 -10.14 9.83
CA VAL A 153 -17.81 -9.41 10.65
C VAL A 153 -19.25 -9.70 10.25
N THR A 154 -19.49 -10.06 9.00
CA THR A 154 -20.84 -10.41 8.50
C THR A 154 -21.19 -11.89 8.69
N ASP A 155 -20.22 -12.73 9.00
CA ASP A 155 -20.47 -14.12 9.35
C ASP A 155 -21.35 -14.19 10.61
N ALA A 156 -22.46 -14.91 10.47
CA ALA A 156 -23.50 -15.07 11.48
C ALA A 156 -22.98 -15.62 12.81
N GLN A 157 -21.83 -16.30 12.81
CA GLN A 157 -21.18 -16.80 14.01
C GLN A 157 -20.64 -15.67 14.91
N TRP A 158 -20.28 -14.52 14.36
CA TRP A 158 -19.64 -13.40 15.10
C TRP A 158 -20.62 -12.31 15.54
N GLY A 159 -21.81 -12.28 14.93
CA GLY A 159 -22.95 -11.55 15.50
C GLY A 159 -22.82 -10.03 15.47
N PHE A 160 -22.34 -9.45 14.36
CA PHE A 160 -22.42 -8.00 14.10
C PHE A 160 -23.52 -7.65 13.08
N PRO A 161 -24.81 -7.92 13.36
CA PRO A 161 -25.90 -7.70 12.40
C PRO A 161 -26.11 -6.21 12.07
N ALA A 162 -25.54 -5.31 12.88
CA ALA A 162 -25.60 -3.86 12.66
C ALA A 162 -24.39 -3.33 11.88
N PHE A 163 -23.48 -4.18 11.40
CA PHE A 163 -22.31 -3.75 10.64
C PHE A 163 -22.72 -3.06 9.34
N ASP A 164 -22.21 -1.84 9.14
CA ASP A 164 -22.37 -1.06 7.93
C ASP A 164 -21.04 -1.02 7.14
N ASN A 165 -20.99 -1.79 6.04
CA ASN A 165 -19.82 -1.88 5.15
C ASN A 165 -19.50 -0.59 4.36
N THR A 166 -20.23 0.50 4.63
CA THR A 166 -19.98 1.83 4.10
C THR A 166 -19.59 2.85 5.17
N ASN A 167 -19.76 2.52 6.45
CA ASN A 167 -19.57 3.50 7.52
C ASN A 167 -18.71 3.03 8.69
N ASP A 168 -18.62 1.72 8.92
CA ASP A 168 -17.97 1.18 10.11
C ASP A 168 -16.46 1.03 9.97
N VAL A 169 -15.84 0.71 11.11
CA VAL A 169 -14.42 0.47 11.24
C VAL A 169 -14.21 -0.90 11.86
N VAL A 170 -13.34 -1.71 11.27
CA VAL A 170 -12.98 -3.02 11.81
C VAL A 170 -11.52 -3.01 12.23
N LEU A 171 -11.26 -3.37 13.49
CA LEU A 171 -9.89 -3.46 14.00
C LEU A 171 -9.21 -4.75 13.52
N PHE A 172 -7.95 -4.64 13.14
CA PHE A 172 -7.14 -5.79 12.76
C PHE A 172 -5.71 -5.64 13.27
N GLN A 173 -5.04 -6.79 13.44
CA GLN A 173 -3.63 -6.83 13.79
C GLN A 173 -2.77 -6.82 12.54
N TRP A 174 -1.69 -6.06 12.58
CA TRP A 174 -0.73 -5.91 11.52
C TRP A 174 0.67 -6.23 12.01
N ALA A 175 1.44 -6.90 11.16
CA ALA A 175 2.83 -7.20 11.40
C ALA A 175 3.62 -7.06 10.09
N THR A 176 4.85 -6.52 10.18
CA THR A 176 5.81 -6.56 9.08
C THR A 176 6.51 -7.91 9.06
N ILE A 177 6.54 -8.55 7.88
CA ILE A 177 7.39 -9.71 7.64
C ILE A 177 8.45 -9.29 6.62
N THR A 178 9.73 -9.39 6.99
CA THR A 178 10.87 -8.92 6.18
C THR A 178 11.54 -10.01 5.35
N SER A 179 10.94 -11.21 5.29
CA SER A 179 11.47 -12.32 4.50
C SER A 179 11.05 -12.22 3.03
N VAL A 180 11.99 -12.43 2.10
CA VAL A 180 11.69 -12.54 0.67
C VAL A 180 11.00 -13.90 0.40
N ASN A 181 9.70 -13.88 0.13
CA ASN A 181 8.90 -15.09 -0.14
C ASN A 181 8.00 -14.96 -1.38
N GLY A 182 8.17 -13.91 -2.18
CA GLY A 182 7.33 -13.64 -3.36
C GLY A 182 5.91 -13.19 -3.04
N VAL A 183 5.57 -12.95 -1.77
CA VAL A 183 4.23 -12.52 -1.32
C VAL A 183 4.30 -11.06 -0.86
N ALA A 184 3.51 -10.19 -1.48
CA ALA A 184 3.47 -8.77 -1.12
C ALA A 184 2.74 -8.51 0.21
N ALA A 185 1.68 -9.27 0.48
CA ALA A 185 0.95 -9.25 1.74
C ALA A 185 0.19 -10.57 1.93
N LYS A 186 -0.05 -10.95 3.18
CA LYS A 186 -0.87 -12.10 3.56
C LYS A 186 -1.88 -11.64 4.61
N VAL A 187 -3.15 -11.96 4.40
CA VAL A 187 -4.21 -11.83 5.40
C VAL A 187 -4.39 -13.19 6.07
N SER A 188 -4.56 -13.22 7.38
CA SER A 188 -4.77 -14.46 8.12
C SER A 188 -5.78 -14.21 9.23
N ILE A 189 -6.76 -15.10 9.32
CA ILE A 189 -7.81 -15.07 10.34
C ILE A 189 -7.46 -16.12 11.39
N TYR A 190 -7.45 -15.72 12.66
CA TYR A 190 -7.19 -16.60 13.79
C TYR A 190 -8.43 -16.66 14.67
N TYR A 191 -8.87 -17.89 14.95
CA TYR A 191 -9.96 -18.15 15.89
C TYR A 191 -9.36 -18.58 17.22
N LEU A 192 -9.60 -17.79 18.26
CA LEU A 192 -9.30 -18.18 19.64
C LEU A 192 -10.53 -18.92 20.17
N PHE A 193 -10.45 -20.25 20.23
CA PHE A 193 -11.40 -21.04 20.99
C PHE A 193 -10.86 -21.17 22.41
N GLU A 194 -11.50 -20.52 23.38
CA GLU A 194 -11.33 -20.88 24.78
C GLU A 194 -12.08 -22.21 24.99
N LEU A 195 -11.35 -23.25 25.36
CA LEU A 195 -11.89 -24.55 25.79
C LEU A 195 -12.10 -24.54 27.30
#